data_AF-A0A2V8KLD0-F1
#
_entry.id   AF-A0A2V8KLD0-F1
#
_cell.length_a   1.000
_cell.length_b   1.000
_cell.length_c   1.000
_cell.angle_alpha   90.00
_cell.angle_beta   90.00
_cell.angle_gamma   90.00
#
_symmetry.space_group_name_H-M   'P 1'
#
loop_
_entity.id
_entity.type
_entity.pdbx_description
1 polymer ?
#
loop_
_entity_poly.entity_id
_entity_poly.type
_entity_poly.pdbx_seq_one_letter_code
_entity_poly.pdbx_strand_id
1 'polypeptide(L)' 'RYHRTHDVPNLFICDGSSMVTSSRGQPTATISALAFRAGEHIAAFARRGEI' A
#
# COMPACT_ATOMS: atom_id res chain seq x y z
N ARG A 1 -4.14 4.27 -5.54
CA ARG A 1 -2.98 3.61 -6.22
C ARG A 1 -1.83 3.55 -5.21
N TYR A 2 -1.03 2.48 -5.16
CA TYR A 2 0.04 2.28 -4.14
C TYR A 2 -0.39 2.47 -2.68
N HIS A 3 -1.65 2.16 -2.35
CA HIS A 3 -2.13 2.23 -0.97
C HIS A 3 -2.09 3.65 -0.34
N ARG A 4 -1.99 4.70 -1.16
CA ARG A 4 -2.12 6.10 -0.74
C ARG A 4 -3.59 6.47 -0.54
N THR A 5 -3.91 7.19 0.52
CA THR A 5 -5.27 7.70 0.75
C THR A 5 -5.65 8.78 -0.28
N HIS A 6 -6.96 9.02 -0.42
CA HIS A 6 -7.49 9.97 -1.39
C HIS A 6 -7.26 11.42 -0.96
N ASP A 7 -7.54 11.73 0.31
CA ASP A 7 -7.57 13.10 0.81
C ASP A 7 -6.30 13.51 1.56
N VAL A 8 -5.46 12.54 1.99
CA VAL A 8 -4.24 12.80 2.76
C VAL A 8 -3.01 12.31 1.99
N PRO A 9 -2.32 13.21 1.26
CA PRO A 9 -1.17 12.93 0.42
C PRO A 9 -0.06 12.05 1.01
N ASN A 10 0.26 12.22 2.29
CA ASN A 10 1.36 11.56 2.97
C ASN A 10 0.91 10.39 3.85
N LEU A 11 -0.34 9.95 3.71
CA LEU A 11 -0.90 8.81 4.44
C LEU A 11 -1.09 7.61 3.50
N PHE A 12 -0.54 6.47 3.93
CA PHE A 12 -0.60 5.21 3.22
C PHE A 12 -1.13 4.11 4.15
N ILE A 13 -2.01 3.24 3.64
CA ILE A 13 -2.62 2.13 4.39
C ILE A 13 -2.51 0.86 3.56
N CYS A 14 -1.72 -0.12 4.03
CA CYS A 14 -1.53 -1.37 3.32
C CYS A 14 -1.78 -2.58 4.24
N ASP A 15 -3.02 -3.06 4.22
CA ASP A 15 -3.49 -4.18 5.03
C ASP A 15 -4.62 -4.93 4.30
N GLY A 16 -5.39 -5.75 5.05
CA GLY A 16 -6.55 -6.44 4.51
C GLY A 16 -7.69 -5.54 4.02
N SER A 17 -7.85 -4.35 4.61
CA SER A 17 -8.90 -3.38 4.23
C SER A 17 -8.71 -2.81 2.83
N SER A 18 -7.49 -2.88 2.30
CA SER A 18 -7.16 -2.43 0.94
C SER A 18 -7.69 -3.35 -0.16
N MET A 19 -8.16 -4.55 0.16
CA MET A 19 -8.68 -5.50 -0.83
C MET A 19 -10.15 -5.19 -1.16
N VAL A 20 -10.44 -4.94 -2.44
CA VAL A 20 -11.80 -4.69 -2.94
C VAL A 20 -12.61 -5.98 -3.18
N THR A 21 -11.97 -7.14 -3.02
CA THR A 21 -12.55 -8.46 -3.22
C THR A 21 -12.04 -9.42 -2.16
N SER A 22 -12.87 -10.38 -1.76
CA SER A 22 -12.43 -11.49 -0.91
C SER A 22 -11.57 -12.48 -1.71
N SER A 23 -10.60 -13.09 -1.03
CA SER A 23 -9.84 -14.23 -1.56
C SER A 23 -10.31 -15.52 -0.89
N ARG A 24 -10.16 -16.67 -1.56
CA ARG A 24 -10.46 -17.98 -0.97
C ARG A 24 -9.37 -18.49 -0.02
N GLY A 25 -8.17 -17.91 -0.05
CA GLY A 25 -7.00 -18.36 0.70
C GLY A 25 -6.62 -17.41 1.83
N GLN A 26 -5.56 -17.75 2.55
CA GLN A 26 -5.01 -16.89 3.59
C GLN A 26 -4.40 -15.61 2.94
N PRO A 27 -4.81 -14.40 3.36
CA PRO A 27 -4.40 -13.17 2.69
C PRO A 27 -2.98 -12.69 3.05
N THR A 28 -2.33 -13.30 4.04
CA THR A 28 -1.06 -12.82 4.61
C THR A 28 0.02 -12.58 3.56
N ALA A 29 0.29 -13.57 2.70
CA ALA A 29 1.33 -13.44 1.66
C ALA A 29 0.99 -12.34 0.65
N THR A 30 -0.28 -12.19 0.29
CA THR A 30 -0.76 -11.11 -0.59
C THR A 30 -0.59 -9.74 0.06
N ILE A 31 -0.94 -9.61 1.34
CA ILE A 31 -0.75 -8.37 2.10
C ILE A 31 0.74 -8.01 2.15
N SER A 32 1.63 -8.97 2.43
CA SER A 32 3.08 -8.73 2.42
C SER A 32 3.59 -8.29 1.05
N ALA A 33 3.16 -8.93 -0.04
CA ALA A 33 3.54 -8.54 -1.39
C ALA A 33 3.08 -7.09 -1.73
N LEU A 34 1.87 -6.73 -1.33
CA LEU A 34 1.35 -5.37 -1.49
C LEU A 34 2.13 -4.36 -0.64
N ALA A 35 2.52 -4.73 0.59
CA ALA A 35 3.28 -3.88 1.49
C ALA A 35 4.68 -3.57 0.94
N PHE A 36 5.40 -4.57 0.42
CA PHE A 36 6.69 -4.33 -0.25
C PHE A 36 6.53 -3.40 -1.46
N ARG A 37 5.53 -3.64 -2.31
CA ARG A 37 5.23 -2.79 -3.46
C ARG A 37 4.89 -1.35 -3.06
N ALA A 38 4.13 -1.16 -1.98
CA ALA A 38 3.80 0.17 -1.45
C ALA A 38 5.05 0.84 -0.85
N GLY A 39 5.86 0.10 -0.10
CA GLY A 39 7.10 0.57 0.50
C GLY A 39 8.09 1.10 -0.52
N GLU A 40 8.30 0.39 -1.64
CA GLU A 40 9.14 0.86 -2.75
C GLU A 40 8.65 2.19 -3.31
N HIS A 41 7.32 2.34 -3.45
CA HIS A 41 6.73 3.59 -3.91
C HIS A 41 6.93 4.73 -2.90
N ILE A 42 6.70 4.48 -1.61
CA ILE A 42 6.89 5.45 -0.54
C ILE A 42 8.36 5.89 -0.47
N ALA A 43 9.31 4.96 -0.56
CA ALA A 43 10.73 5.27 -0.54
C ALA A 43 11.14 6.14 -1.75
N ALA A 44 10.61 5.84 -2.95
CA ALA A 44 10.85 6.66 -4.13
C ALA A 44 10.21 8.05 -4.00
N PHE A 45 9.00 8.14 -3.45
CA PHE A 45 8.28 9.39 -3.18
C PHE A 45 9.05 10.28 -2.18
N ALA A 46 9.58 9.67 -1.12
CA ALA A 46 10.46 10.32 -0.14
C ALA A 46 11.72 10.90 -0.79
N ARG A 47 12.42 10.11 -1.60
CA ARG A 47 13.66 10.54 -2.28
C ARG A 47 13.45 11.72 -3.23
N ARG A 48 12.23 11.90 -3.76
CA ARG A 48 11.88 13.04 -4.61
C ARG A 48 11.43 14.28 -3.83
N GLY A 49 11.32 14.19 -2.49
CA GLY A 49 10.83 15.29 -1.65
C GLY A 49 9.33 15.55 -1.82
N GLU A 50 8.56 14.53 -2.20
CA GLU A 50 7.11 14.67 -2.47
C GLU A 50 6.23 14.32 -1.25
N ILE A 51 6.83 14.00 -0.10
CA ILE A 51 6.11 13.71 1.17
C ILE A 51 5.51 14.97 1.77
#